data_AF-A0A0F8PA91-F1
#
_entry.id   AF-A0A0F8PA91-F1
#
_cell.length_a   1.000
_cell.length_b   1.000
_cell.length_c   1.000
_cell.angle_alpha   90.00
_cell.angle_beta   90.00
_cell.angle_gamma   90.00
#
_symmetry.space_group_name_H-M   'P 1'
#
loop_
_entity.id
_entity.type
_entity.pdbx_description
1 polymer ?
#
loop_
_entity_poly.entity_id
_entity_poly.type
_entity_poly.pdbx_seq_one_letter_code
_entity_poly.pdbx_strand_id
1 'polypeptide(L)'
;MMELISNLPILVGILVFIVGFICHWIGQLISVLNWDFATRIGLQEKKLPPEFKVYEHAIAVADVSIGWVYGIAAIGLILDYPWAFKLIWIPGVIMVYHSLSYWFWIGNQNKLGYHISTNRFRVSWFFLNFVTGILAITIAW
;
A
#
# COMPACT_ATOMS: atom_id res chain seq x y z
N MET A 1 -23.41 -13.04 13.31
CA MET A 1 -23.29 -12.83 11.85
C MET A 1 -23.76 -11.44 11.44
N MET A 2 -24.93 -10.98 11.90
CA MET A 2 -25.44 -9.63 11.62
C MET A 2 -24.55 -8.50 12.19
N GLU A 3 -24.05 -8.64 13.42
CA GLU A 3 -23.09 -7.68 14.03
C GLU A 3 -21.71 -7.65 13.36
N LEU A 4 -21.29 -8.76 12.73
CA LEU A 4 -20.02 -8.81 12.01
C LEU A 4 -20.11 -7.99 10.72
N ILE A 5 -21.27 -8.04 10.04
CA ILE A 5 -21.54 -7.28 8.83
C ILE A 5 -21.67 -5.79 9.16
N SER A 6 -22.32 -5.42 10.27
CA SER A 6 -22.47 -4.01 10.66
C SER A 6 -21.14 -3.35 11.04
N ASN A 7 -20.19 -4.10 11.59
CA ASN A 7 -18.87 -3.57 11.98
C ASN A 7 -17.81 -3.71 10.87
N LEU A 8 -18.14 -4.36 9.75
CA LEU A 8 -17.20 -4.57 8.65
C LEU A 8 -16.65 -3.24 8.08
N PRO A 9 -17.47 -2.19 7.82
CA PRO A 9 -16.94 -0.90 7.35
C PRO A 9 -15.94 -0.28 8.32
N ILE A 10 -16.24 -0.30 9.62
CA ILE A 10 -15.35 0.22 10.67
C ILE A 10 -14.03 -0.56 10.67
N LEU A 11 -14.08 -1.90 10.62
CA LEU A 11 -12.89 -2.73 10.55
C LEU A 11 -12.05 -2.43 9.31
N VAL A 12 -12.67 -2.32 8.14
CA VAL A 12 -11.96 -1.98 6.89
C VAL A 12 -11.38 -0.58 6.98
N GLY A 13 -12.08 0.38 7.57
CA GLY A 13 -11.56 1.72 7.84
C GLY A 13 -10.31 1.68 8.70
N ILE A 14 -10.32 0.92 9.80
CA ILE A 14 -9.14 0.72 10.66
C ILE A 14 -7.98 0.07 9.88
N LEU A 15 -8.25 -0.94 9.06
CA LEU A 15 -7.23 -1.60 8.24
C LEU A 15 -6.63 -0.65 7.20
N VAL A 16 -7.44 0.13 6.48
CA VAL A 16 -6.96 1.12 5.51
C VAL A 16 -6.19 2.23 6.21
N PHE A 17 -6.59 2.63 7.42
CA PHE A 17 -5.84 3.61 8.20
C PHE A 17 -4.44 3.08 8.59
N ILE A 18 -4.36 1.87 9.14
CA ILE A 18 -3.08 1.31 9.60
C ILE A 18 -2.21 0.91 8.41
N VAL A 19 -2.74 0.12 7.49
CA VAL A 19 -1.97 -0.42 6.36
C VAL A 19 -1.76 0.67 5.30
N GLY A 20 -2.82 1.35 4.87
CA GLY A 20 -2.72 2.37 3.83
C GLY A 20 -2.07 3.66 4.33
N PHE A 21 -2.65 4.30 5.35
CA PHE A 21 -2.18 5.62 5.75
C PHE A 21 -0.88 5.57 6.57
N ILE A 22 -0.84 4.81 7.66
CA ILE A 22 0.33 4.76 8.55
C ILE A 22 1.50 4.05 7.89
N CYS A 23 1.32 2.81 7.43
CA CYS A 23 2.46 2.02 6.98
C CYS A 23 2.84 2.29 5.50
N HIS A 24 1.86 2.35 4.59
CA HIS A 24 2.14 2.58 3.17
C HIS A 24 2.51 4.04 2.91
N TRP A 25 1.64 5.00 3.17
CA TRP A 25 1.89 6.40 2.80
C TRP A 25 3.06 7.03 3.58
N ILE A 26 3.16 6.84 4.90
CA ILE A 26 4.33 7.36 5.65
C ILE A 26 5.61 6.64 5.21
N GLY A 27 5.56 5.33 4.94
CA GLY A 27 6.71 4.58 4.42
C GLY A 27 7.22 5.13 3.08
N GLN A 28 6.32 5.47 2.16
CA GLN A 28 6.69 6.10 0.89
C GLN A 28 7.19 7.53 1.10
N LEU A 29 6.59 8.29 2.02
CA LEU A 29 7.07 9.63 2.38
C LEU A 29 8.51 9.60 2.89
N ILE A 30 8.84 8.66 3.78
CA ILE A 30 10.21 8.45 4.25
C ILE A 30 11.13 8.12 3.06
N SER A 31 10.67 7.31 2.12
CA SER A 31 11.46 6.93 0.93
C SER A 31 11.75 8.12 0.00
N VAL A 32 10.78 9.01 -0.18
CA VAL A 32 10.95 10.25 -0.96
C VAL A 32 11.92 11.20 -0.25
N LEU A 33 11.75 11.40 1.06
CA LEU A 33 12.56 12.36 1.82
C LEU A 33 14.00 11.89 2.05
N ASN A 34 14.21 10.59 2.29
CA ASN A 34 15.52 10.03 2.56
C ASN A 34 15.58 8.54 2.17
N TRP A 35 15.96 8.29 0.91
CA TRP A 35 16.09 6.94 0.37
C TRP A 35 17.08 6.07 1.17
N ASP A 36 18.22 6.63 1.57
CA ASP A 36 19.25 5.88 2.28
C ASP A 36 18.76 5.43 3.66
N PHE A 37 18.01 6.30 4.35
CA PHE A 37 17.36 5.94 5.60
C PHE A 37 16.30 4.86 5.37
N ALA A 38 15.43 5.01 4.36
CA ALA A 38 14.42 4.03 4.00
C ALA A 38 15.03 2.64 3.70
N THR A 39 16.17 2.60 3.01
CA THR A 39 16.95 1.39 2.78
C THR A 39 17.53 0.79 4.07
N ARG A 40 18.00 1.62 5.01
CA ARG A 40 18.56 1.15 6.30
C ARG A 40 17.50 0.48 7.17
N ILE A 41 16.28 1.03 7.22
CA ILE A 41 15.17 0.48 8.00
C ILE A 41 14.37 -0.60 7.25
N GLY A 42 14.77 -0.94 6.02
CA GLY A 42 14.21 -2.07 5.26
C GLY A 42 12.93 -1.77 4.50
N LEU A 43 12.57 -0.49 4.31
CA LEU A 43 11.47 -0.09 3.43
C LEU A 43 11.85 -0.23 1.95
N GLN A 44 13.12 0.03 1.61
CA GLN A 44 13.65 -0.04 0.25
C GLN A 44 14.80 -1.06 0.13
N GLU A 45 15.08 -1.52 -1.09
CA GLU A 45 16.11 -2.51 -1.35
C GLU A 45 17.54 -1.94 -1.25
N LYS A 46 18.49 -2.74 -0.74
CA LYS A 46 19.88 -2.31 -0.51
C LYS A 46 20.77 -2.28 -1.75
N LYS A 47 20.45 -3.06 -2.78
CA LYS A 47 21.30 -3.26 -3.97
C LYS A 47 20.51 -3.11 -5.25
N LEU A 48 19.61 -2.13 -5.27
CA LEU A 48 18.80 -1.86 -6.44
C LEU A 48 19.66 -1.16 -7.52
N PRO A 49 19.74 -1.70 -8.75
CA PRO A 49 20.35 -1.00 -9.87
C PRO A 49 19.82 0.43 -10.03
N PRO A 50 20.66 1.40 -10.47
CA PRO A 50 20.25 2.80 -10.58
C PRO A 50 18.97 3.01 -11.41
N GLU A 51 18.80 2.27 -12.49
CA GLU A 51 17.62 2.32 -13.37
C GLU A 51 16.33 1.94 -12.64
N PHE A 52 16.37 0.93 -11.76
CA PHE A 52 15.24 0.52 -10.95
C PHE A 52 15.01 1.48 -9.79
N LYS A 53 16.07 2.11 -9.25
CA LYS A 53 15.95 3.11 -8.19
C LYS A 53 15.18 4.34 -8.64
N VAL A 54 15.46 4.83 -9.85
CA VAL A 54 14.71 5.97 -10.41
C VAL A 54 13.22 5.62 -10.55
N TYR A 55 12.92 4.42 -11.04
CA TYR A 55 11.55 3.96 -11.19
C TYR A 55 10.82 3.83 -9.83
N GLU A 56 11.43 3.16 -8.85
CA GLU A 56 10.81 2.99 -7.52
C GLU A 56 10.67 4.33 -6.77
N HIS A 57 11.62 5.26 -6.96
CA HIS A 57 11.50 6.60 -6.39
C HIS A 57 10.36 7.40 -7.03
N ALA A 58 10.18 7.29 -8.35
CA ALA A 58 9.04 7.92 -9.03
C ALA A 58 7.70 7.37 -8.54
N ILE A 59 7.62 6.06 -8.30
CA ILE A 59 6.44 5.43 -7.66
C ILE A 59 6.23 5.99 -6.26
N ALA A 60 7.28 6.08 -5.43
CA ALA A 60 7.16 6.63 -4.08
C ALA A 60 6.61 8.07 -4.08
N VAL A 61 7.04 8.90 -5.04
CA VAL A 61 6.49 10.26 -5.21
C VAL A 61 5.01 10.24 -5.59
N ALA A 62 4.61 9.36 -6.51
CA ALA A 62 3.21 9.20 -6.90
C ALA A 62 2.34 8.72 -5.73
N ASP A 63 2.81 7.72 -4.98
CA ASP A 63 2.14 7.17 -3.82
C ASP A 63 1.98 8.22 -2.71
N VAL A 64 2.98 9.09 -2.49
CA VAL A 64 2.88 10.20 -1.52
C VAL A 64 1.86 11.25 -1.98
N SER A 65 1.82 11.54 -3.28
CA SER A 65 0.95 12.58 -3.86
C SER A 65 -0.54 12.22 -3.76
N ILE A 66 -0.87 10.93 -3.72
CA ILE A 66 -2.26 10.45 -3.71
C ILE A 66 -2.62 9.75 -2.38
N GLY A 67 -1.65 9.14 -1.69
CA GLY A 67 -1.91 8.26 -0.55
C GLY A 67 -2.43 8.96 0.71
N TRP A 68 -2.43 10.30 0.79
CA TRP A 68 -3.14 11.00 1.87
C TRP A 68 -4.65 10.71 1.85
N VAL A 69 -5.21 10.32 0.69
CA VAL A 69 -6.61 9.88 0.54
C VAL A 69 -6.92 8.65 1.40
N TYR A 70 -5.93 7.79 1.71
CA TYR A 70 -6.12 6.65 2.62
C TYR A 70 -6.66 7.10 3.97
N GLY A 71 -6.07 8.16 4.55
CA GLY A 71 -6.44 8.65 5.88
C GLY A 71 -7.85 9.24 5.90
N ILE A 72 -8.19 10.06 4.90
CA ILE A 72 -9.51 10.71 4.81
C ILE A 72 -10.61 9.69 4.59
N ALA A 73 -10.41 8.76 3.66
CA ALA A 73 -11.39 7.71 3.39
C ALA A 73 -11.57 6.79 4.59
N ALA A 74 -10.48 6.40 5.26
CA ALA A 74 -10.53 5.54 6.44
C ALA A 74 -11.25 6.20 7.62
N ILE A 75 -10.92 7.44 7.96
CA ILE A 75 -11.60 8.17 9.04
C ILE A 75 -13.09 8.34 8.70
N GLY A 76 -13.40 8.72 7.46
CA GLY A 76 -14.78 8.86 7.04
C GLY A 76 -15.57 7.55 7.15
N LEU A 77 -14.94 6.42 6.85
CA LEU A 77 -15.56 5.11 6.94
C LEU A 77 -15.76 4.64 8.39
N ILE A 78 -14.81 4.94 9.28
CA ILE A 78 -14.92 4.67 10.73
C ILE A 78 -16.07 5.48 11.35
N LEU A 79 -16.27 6.71 10.87
CA LEU A 79 -17.35 7.60 11.31
C LEU A 79 -18.67 7.37 10.55
N ASP A 80 -18.73 6.35 9.71
CA ASP A 80 -19.91 5.97 8.92
C ASP A 80 -20.45 7.08 8.01
N TYR A 81 -19.56 7.89 7.42
CA TYR A 81 -19.96 8.91 6.46
C TYR A 81 -20.27 8.33 5.08
N PRO A 82 -21.43 8.64 4.47
CA PRO A 82 -21.86 8.04 3.20
C PRO A 82 -20.88 8.25 2.03
N TRP A 83 -20.16 9.38 1.99
CA TRP A 83 -19.18 9.65 0.93
C TRP A 83 -17.94 8.77 1.04
N ALA A 84 -17.63 8.25 2.24
CA ALA A 84 -16.44 7.47 2.49
C ALA A 84 -16.50 6.10 1.83
N PHE A 85 -17.70 5.50 1.73
CA PHE A 85 -17.92 4.25 1.01
C PHE A 85 -17.52 4.37 -0.46
N LYS A 86 -17.86 5.48 -1.13
CA LYS A 86 -17.39 5.69 -2.52
C LYS A 86 -15.90 6.00 -2.58
N LEU A 87 -15.40 6.80 -1.64
CA LEU A 87 -14.01 7.23 -1.66
C LEU A 87 -13.03 6.09 -1.38
N ILE A 88 -13.38 5.12 -0.52
CA ILE A 88 -12.51 3.99 -0.12
C ILE A 88 -12.14 3.07 -1.30
N TRP A 89 -12.90 3.14 -2.40
CA TRP A 89 -12.53 2.49 -3.66
C TRP A 89 -11.14 2.91 -4.15
N ILE A 90 -10.79 4.20 -4.04
CA ILE A 90 -9.48 4.71 -4.49
C ILE A 90 -8.35 4.07 -3.66
N PRO A 91 -8.35 4.15 -2.32
CA PRO A 91 -7.48 3.36 -1.46
C PRO A 91 -7.37 1.89 -1.84
N GLY A 92 -8.52 1.24 -2.01
CA GLY A 92 -8.58 -0.18 -2.29
C GLY A 92 -7.86 -0.56 -3.58
N VAL A 93 -8.11 0.18 -4.66
CA VAL A 93 -7.46 -0.04 -5.96
C VAL A 93 -5.97 0.21 -5.90
N ILE A 94 -5.51 1.28 -5.26
CA ILE A 94 -4.06 1.57 -5.17
C ILE A 94 -3.35 0.45 -4.41
N MET A 95 -3.92 -0.02 -3.28
CA MET A 95 -3.31 -1.11 -2.50
C MET A 95 -3.24 -2.42 -3.29
N VAL A 96 -4.30 -2.78 -4.03
CA VAL A 96 -4.29 -3.97 -4.90
C VAL A 96 -3.27 -3.82 -6.03
N TYR A 97 -3.27 -2.68 -6.73
CA TYR A 97 -2.32 -2.37 -7.79
C TYR A 97 -0.88 -2.46 -7.29
N HIS A 98 -0.57 -1.83 -6.16
CA HIS A 98 0.76 -1.80 -5.59
C HIS A 98 1.26 -3.21 -5.24
N SER A 99 0.38 -4.05 -4.69
CA SER A 99 0.65 -5.47 -4.45
C SER A 99 0.91 -6.27 -5.70
N LEU A 100 0.06 -6.16 -6.72
CA LEU A 100 0.24 -6.89 -7.97
C LEU A 100 1.52 -6.45 -8.69
N SER A 101 1.74 -5.14 -8.81
CA SER A 101 2.93 -4.55 -9.41
C SER A 101 4.21 -5.08 -8.78
N TYR A 102 4.27 -5.21 -7.46
CA TYR A 102 5.44 -5.80 -6.79
C TYR A 102 5.73 -7.23 -7.25
N TRP A 103 4.73 -8.11 -7.32
CA TRP A 103 4.95 -9.49 -7.74
C TRP A 103 5.43 -9.60 -9.19
N PHE A 104 4.84 -8.79 -10.08
CA PHE A 104 5.27 -8.73 -11.48
C PHE A 104 6.67 -8.12 -11.62
N TRP A 105 6.97 -7.07 -10.87
CA TRP A 105 8.25 -6.37 -10.89
C TRP A 105 9.40 -7.29 -10.46
N ILE A 106 9.28 -7.92 -9.28
CA ILE A 106 10.29 -8.88 -8.79
C ILE A 106 10.43 -10.06 -9.76
N GLY A 107 9.32 -10.57 -10.29
CA GLY A 107 9.35 -11.65 -11.29
C GLY A 107 10.12 -11.27 -12.56
N ASN A 108 9.94 -10.05 -13.06
CA ASN A 108 10.63 -9.55 -14.25
C ASN A 108 12.12 -9.28 -13.98
N GLN A 109 12.47 -8.68 -12.85
CA GLN A 109 13.87 -8.49 -12.46
C GLN A 109 14.63 -9.82 -12.34
N ASN A 110 13.97 -10.85 -11.79
CA ASN A 110 14.56 -12.18 -11.70
C ASN A 110 14.72 -12.85 -13.08
N LYS A 111 13.76 -12.68 -14.00
CA LYS A 111 13.91 -13.14 -15.40
C LYS A 111 15.05 -12.46 -16.14
N LEU A 112 15.37 -11.22 -15.78
CA LEU A 112 16.51 -10.47 -16.30
C LEU A 112 17.86 -10.86 -15.66
N GLY A 113 17.88 -11.79 -14.70
CA GLY A 113 19.10 -12.31 -14.09
C GLY A 113 19.63 -11.51 -12.89
N TYR A 114 18.88 -10.54 -12.37
CA TYR A 114 19.31 -9.75 -11.20
C TYR A 114 19.23 -10.52 -9.87
N HIS A 115 18.50 -11.64 -9.84
CA HIS A 115 18.33 -12.52 -8.66
C HIS A 115 18.02 -11.74 -7.37
N ILE A 116 17.05 -10.82 -7.45
CA ILE A 116 16.64 -10.00 -6.32
C ILE A 116 15.96 -10.88 -5.27
N SER A 117 16.67 -11.06 -4.16
CA SER A 117 16.17 -11.73 -2.95
C SER A 117 15.26 -10.77 -2.19
N THR A 118 13.96 -11.06 -2.18
CA THR A 118 13.01 -10.33 -1.34
C THR A 118 12.86 -11.00 0.03
N ASN A 119 12.74 -10.19 1.08
CA ASN A 119 12.58 -10.71 2.44
C ASN A 119 11.12 -11.10 2.72
N ARG A 120 10.92 -11.98 3.72
CA ARG A 120 9.58 -12.43 4.14
C ARG A 120 8.69 -11.27 4.60
N PHE A 121 9.30 -10.20 5.13
CA PHE A 121 8.57 -9.02 5.58
C PHE A 121 7.88 -8.30 4.42
N ARG A 122 8.57 -8.06 3.29
CA ARG A 122 7.99 -7.44 2.10
C ARG A 122 6.91 -8.31 1.47
N VAL A 123 7.15 -9.62 1.38
CA VAL A 123 6.14 -10.60 0.94
C VAL A 123 4.85 -10.44 1.76
N SER A 124 4.95 -10.46 3.10
CA SER A 124 3.80 -10.28 3.99
C SER A 124 3.16 -8.89 3.85
N TRP A 125 3.98 -7.85 3.67
CA TRP A 125 3.52 -6.47 3.49
C TRP A 125 2.65 -6.31 2.24
N PHE A 126 3.10 -6.81 1.10
CA PHE A 126 2.33 -6.76 -0.14
C PHE A 126 1.11 -7.68 -0.09
N PHE A 127 1.16 -8.79 0.64
CA PHE A 127 -0.03 -9.61 0.88
C PHE A 127 -1.08 -8.87 1.73
N LEU A 128 -0.67 -8.19 2.80
CA LEU A 128 -1.57 -7.37 3.63
C LEU A 128 -2.21 -6.23 2.84
N ASN A 129 -1.44 -5.56 1.98
CA ASN A 129 -1.97 -4.55 1.07
C ASN A 129 -3.04 -5.13 0.14
N PHE A 130 -2.78 -6.32 -0.42
CA PHE A 130 -3.72 -6.98 -1.32
C PHE A 130 -5.04 -7.29 -0.62
N VAL A 131 -4.98 -7.96 0.54
CA VAL A 131 -6.19 -8.33 1.30
C VAL A 131 -6.97 -7.10 1.74
N THR A 132 -6.28 -6.10 2.30
CA THR A 132 -6.92 -4.85 2.73
C THR A 132 -7.57 -4.11 1.56
N GLY A 133 -6.90 -4.09 0.41
CA GLY A 133 -7.40 -3.43 -0.79
C GLY A 133 -8.64 -4.13 -1.36
N ILE A 134 -8.66 -5.46 -1.40
CA ILE A 134 -9.84 -6.24 -1.82
C ILE A 134 -11.02 -6.00 -0.88
N LEU A 135 -10.78 -5.98 0.44
CA LEU A 135 -11.84 -5.66 1.42
C LEU A 135 -12.40 -4.25 1.19
N ALA A 136 -11.53 -3.25 1.02
CA ALA A 136 -11.93 -1.87 0.72
C ALA A 136 -12.78 -1.77 -0.55
N ILE A 137 -12.38 -2.42 -1.64
CA ILE A 137 -13.16 -2.42 -2.89
C ILE A 137 -14.53 -3.09 -2.70
N THR A 138 -14.57 -4.18 -1.93
CA THR A 138 -15.80 -4.98 -1.74
C THR A 138 -16.89 -4.18 -1.04
N ILE A 139 -16.53 -3.30 -0.11
CA ILE A 139 -17.48 -2.48 0.66
C ILE A 139 -17.74 -1.10 0.05
N ALA A 140 -17.20 -0.80 -1.14
CA ALA A 140 -17.16 0.55 -1.67
C ALA A 140 -18.51 1.06 -2.26
N TRP A 141 -19.64 0.50 -1.83
CA TRP A 141 -20.96 0.69 -2.44
C TRP A 141 -22.06 0.87 -1.41
#